data_AF-A0A919U3X2-F1
#
_entry.id   AF-A0A919U3X2-F1
#
_cell.length_a   1.000
_cell.length_b   1.000
_cell.length_c   1.000
_cell.angle_alpha   90.00
_cell.angle_beta   90.00
_cell.angle_gamma   90.00
#
_symmetry.space_group_name_H-M   'P 1'
#
loop_
_entity.id
_entity.type
_entity.pdbx_description
1 polymer ?
#
loop_
_entity_poly.entity_id
_entity_poly.type
_entity_poly.pdbx_seq_one_letter_code
_entity_poly.pdbx_strand_id
1 'polypeptide(L)'
;MTSTSTTARVAGVAAAVAALGLLAGCTGGDDRAEPAASSPASVPTATPTPEPSRSAAPTTPAAERPLVAAGTVAEDAPATASGEGPARVSVVRDGDFGVVAHLDCSACTGDVVLTADGRMSPWGAGPAPLTGTYLVDLLEGTDAEQGFVLDAQGPWTLTFQSWNDLPVVAGEQQGRGAAVLLLGDDASGVRIDYSPAGPDDTMLARVVSAVDVDPSTGPASLVLGDEQAFSETAEVALPGVVALSTNGTWSVTPVP
;
A
#
# COMPACT_ATOMS: atom_id res chain seq x y z
N MET A 1 38.71 -30.52 34.39
CA MET A 1 39.50 -30.04 33.25
C MET A 1 39.54 -28.52 33.34
N THR A 2 40.75 -27.99 33.20
CA THR A 2 41.24 -26.65 33.51
C THR A 2 40.81 -25.56 32.53
N SER A 3 40.62 -24.34 33.07
CA SER A 3 40.85 -22.96 32.57
C SER A 3 40.76 -22.68 31.05
N THR A 4 40.23 -21.53 30.60
CA THR A 4 40.80 -20.19 30.86
C THR A 4 39.84 -19.09 30.40
N SER A 5 39.75 -18.02 31.19
CA SER A 5 39.06 -16.76 30.94
C SER A 5 39.85 -15.84 29.99
N THR A 6 39.18 -15.02 29.17
CA THR A 6 39.77 -13.80 28.59
C THR A 6 38.77 -12.66 28.62
N THR A 7 39.09 -11.63 29.42
CA THR A 7 38.43 -10.33 29.49
C THR A 7 39.29 -9.33 28.71
N ALA A 8 38.68 -8.45 27.91
CA ALA A 8 39.32 -7.18 27.52
C ALA A 8 38.26 -6.08 27.34
N ARG A 9 38.41 -5.01 28.13
CA ARG A 9 37.78 -3.69 28.01
C ARG A 9 38.63 -2.81 27.10
N VAL A 10 38.06 -1.70 26.61
CA VAL A 10 38.63 -0.35 26.26
C VAL A 10 37.72 0.23 25.16
N ALA A 11 37.32 1.49 25.08
CA ALA A 11 37.29 2.67 25.95
C ALA A 11 36.33 3.68 25.29
N GLY A 12 35.76 4.59 26.09
CA GLY A 12 34.83 5.60 25.60
C GLY A 12 35.51 6.76 24.87
N VAL A 13 34.69 7.52 24.13
CA VAL A 13 34.94 8.91 23.78
C VAL A 13 33.64 9.68 24.00
N ALA A 14 33.68 10.61 24.95
CA ALA A 14 32.70 11.66 25.12
C ALA A 14 33.12 12.87 24.28
N ALA A 15 32.18 13.55 23.63
CA ALA A 15 32.38 14.91 23.15
C ALA A 15 31.07 15.70 23.30
N ALA A 16 31.14 16.70 24.16
CA ALA A 16 30.11 17.71 24.40
C ALA A 16 30.07 18.72 23.25
N VAL A 17 28.87 19.24 22.94
CA VAL A 17 28.73 20.51 22.22
C VAL A 17 27.79 21.42 23.00
N ALA A 18 28.28 22.63 23.19
CA ALA A 18 27.82 23.65 24.10
C ALA A 18 26.60 24.45 23.59
N ALA A 19 25.90 25.00 24.57
CA ALA A 19 24.83 25.99 24.44
C ALA A 19 25.34 27.37 23.98
N LEU A 20 24.45 28.13 23.34
CA LEU A 20 24.30 29.61 23.27
C LEU A 20 23.03 29.84 22.42
N GLY A 21 21.93 30.48 22.84
CA GLY A 21 21.76 31.64 23.73
C GLY A 21 21.56 32.89 22.86
N LEU A 22 20.52 33.70 23.16
CA LEU A 22 20.22 35.08 22.68
C LEU A 22 19.37 35.16 21.38
N LEU A 23 18.31 35.98 21.17
CA LEU A 23 17.79 37.22 21.77
C LEU A 23 16.37 37.57 21.19
N ALA A 24 15.63 38.44 21.91
CA ALA A 24 14.61 39.42 21.47
C ALA A 24 13.25 38.91 20.95
N GLY A 25 12.06 39.44 21.29
CA GLY A 25 11.68 40.75 21.86
C GLY A 25 10.88 41.58 20.83
N CYS A 26 9.77 42.21 21.28
CA CYS A 26 8.86 43.18 20.60
C CYS A 26 7.72 42.56 19.76
N THR A 27 6.41 42.71 20.01
CA THR A 27 5.49 43.84 20.32
C THR A 27 5.38 44.92 19.24
N GLY A 28 4.15 45.15 18.76
CA GLY A 28 3.72 46.28 17.92
C GLY A 28 3.26 45.80 16.52
N GLY A 29 2.07 46.12 16.01
CA GLY A 29 1.20 47.26 16.28
C GLY A 29 1.01 48.05 14.98
N ASP A 30 -0.19 47.94 14.44
CA ASP A 30 -0.93 48.92 13.65
C ASP A 30 -0.59 49.32 12.20
N ASP A 31 -1.69 49.71 11.55
CA ASP A 31 -1.84 50.59 10.39
C ASP A 31 -1.45 50.07 8.99
N ARG A 32 -2.47 49.55 8.28
CA ARG A 32 -2.54 49.76 6.83
C ARG A 32 -3.85 50.45 6.44
N ALA A 33 -3.71 51.77 6.37
CA ALA A 33 -4.44 52.77 5.60
C ALA A 33 -5.52 52.24 4.63
N GLU A 34 -6.74 52.64 4.96
CA GLU A 34 -7.93 52.71 4.11
C GLU A 34 -7.75 53.80 3.03
N PRO A 35 -7.93 53.48 1.73
CA PRO A 35 -8.20 54.49 0.71
C PRO A 35 -9.71 54.69 0.56
N ALA A 36 -10.13 55.94 0.71
CA ALA A 36 -11.48 56.40 0.52
C ALA A 36 -11.96 56.28 -0.94
N ALA A 37 -13.25 55.95 -1.04
CA ALA A 37 -14.26 56.43 -1.99
C ALA A 37 -13.99 56.35 -3.50
N SER A 38 -14.76 55.48 -4.15
CA SER A 38 -15.36 55.77 -5.45
C SER A 38 -16.73 55.10 -5.54
N SER A 39 -17.79 55.92 -5.54
CA SER A 39 -19.17 55.52 -5.82
C SER A 39 -19.33 55.12 -7.28
N PRO A 40 -19.93 53.96 -7.58
CA PRO A 40 -20.62 53.73 -8.84
C PRO A 40 -22.15 53.83 -8.65
N ALA A 41 -22.78 54.35 -9.69
CA ALA A 41 -24.19 54.67 -9.79
C ALA A 41 -25.12 53.44 -9.61
N SER A 42 -26.30 53.69 -9.03
CA SER A 42 -27.39 52.74 -8.89
C SER A 42 -27.87 52.21 -10.24
N VAL A 43 -27.72 50.90 -10.47
CA VAL A 43 -28.30 50.17 -11.61
C VAL A 43 -29.65 49.59 -11.16
N PRO A 44 -30.71 49.64 -11.98
CA PRO A 44 -32.05 49.19 -11.59
C PRO A 44 -32.11 47.68 -11.29
N THR A 45 -32.78 47.35 -10.19
CA THR A 45 -33.12 45.99 -9.75
C THR A 45 -33.97 45.27 -10.79
N ALA A 46 -33.40 44.26 -11.46
CA ALA A 46 -34.16 43.32 -12.26
C ALA A 46 -34.85 42.30 -11.34
N THR A 47 -36.15 42.12 -11.55
CA THR A 47 -37.01 41.11 -10.93
C THR A 47 -36.41 39.69 -11.10
N PRO A 48 -36.34 38.85 -10.05
CA PRO A 48 -35.84 37.49 -10.18
C PRO A 48 -36.79 36.64 -11.04
N THR A 49 -36.31 36.20 -12.20
CA THR A 49 -36.94 35.13 -12.99
C THR A 49 -36.93 33.83 -12.18
N PRO A 50 -38.05 33.10 -12.06
CA PRO A 50 -38.06 31.81 -11.38
C PRO A 50 -37.11 30.83 -12.12
N GLU A 51 -36.08 30.35 -11.43
CA GLU A 51 -35.20 29.31 -11.94
C GLU A 51 -36.04 28.04 -12.18
N PRO A 52 -35.97 27.42 -13.38
CA PRO A 52 -36.67 26.16 -13.60
C PRO A 52 -36.10 25.13 -12.64
N SER A 53 -36.96 24.65 -11.74
CA SER A 53 -36.66 23.57 -10.81
C SER A 53 -36.04 22.41 -11.58
N ARG A 54 -34.73 22.19 -11.41
CA ARG A 54 -34.02 21.06 -12.03
C ARG A 54 -34.64 19.80 -11.46
N SER A 55 -35.48 19.15 -12.27
CA SER A 55 -35.95 17.80 -12.01
C SER A 55 -34.71 16.94 -11.84
N ALA A 56 -34.51 16.38 -10.64
CA ALA A 56 -33.44 15.44 -10.38
C ALA A 56 -33.52 14.34 -11.45
N ALA A 57 -32.44 14.17 -12.21
CA ALA A 57 -32.35 13.10 -13.18
C ALA A 57 -32.54 11.76 -12.44
N PRO A 58 -33.30 10.81 -12.99
CA PRO A 58 -33.46 9.51 -12.37
C PRO A 58 -32.08 8.87 -12.20
N THR A 59 -31.66 8.67 -10.95
CA THR A 59 -30.43 7.93 -10.64
C THR A 59 -30.75 6.47 -10.86
N THR A 60 -30.40 5.94 -12.04
CA THR A 60 -30.44 4.50 -12.29
C THR A 60 -29.58 3.80 -11.24
N PRO A 61 -30.11 2.82 -10.49
CA PRO A 61 -29.30 2.03 -9.57
C PRO A 61 -28.12 1.43 -10.31
N ALA A 62 -26.91 1.55 -9.77
CA ALA A 62 -25.76 0.86 -10.30
C ALA A 62 -26.07 -0.64 -10.36
N ALA A 63 -25.77 -1.29 -11.48
CA ALA A 63 -25.96 -2.73 -11.62
C ALA A 63 -25.19 -3.44 -10.48
N GLU A 64 -25.87 -4.36 -9.79
CA GLU A 64 -25.29 -5.10 -8.69
C GLU A 64 -24.21 -6.06 -9.23
N ARG A 65 -23.03 -6.03 -8.62
CA ARG A 65 -21.91 -6.88 -9.04
C ARG A 65 -22.20 -8.34 -8.65
N PRO A 66 -21.99 -9.32 -9.54
CA PRO A 66 -22.12 -10.72 -9.18
C PRO A 66 -21.13 -11.09 -8.06
N LEU A 67 -21.59 -11.88 -7.09
CA LEU A 67 -20.75 -12.46 -6.06
C LEU A 67 -20.21 -13.82 -6.51
N VAL A 68 -18.89 -14.00 -6.47
CA VAL A 68 -18.20 -15.24 -6.78
C VAL A 68 -17.47 -15.71 -5.52
N ALA A 69 -17.78 -16.91 -5.04
CA ALA A 69 -17.06 -17.49 -3.90
C ALA A 69 -15.78 -18.18 -4.39
N ALA A 70 -14.62 -17.78 -3.87
CA ALA A 70 -13.34 -18.47 -4.09
C ALA A 70 -13.22 -19.74 -3.22
N GLY A 71 -13.93 -19.75 -2.08
CA GLY A 71 -13.90 -20.84 -1.10
C GLY A 71 -13.02 -20.52 0.10
N THR A 72 -12.49 -21.57 0.73
CA THR A 72 -11.63 -21.47 1.90
C THR A 72 -10.17 -21.57 1.50
N VAL A 73 -9.34 -20.62 1.94
CA VAL A 73 -7.89 -20.67 1.83
C VAL A 73 -7.28 -21.14 3.15
N ALA A 74 -6.37 -22.10 3.08
CA ALA A 74 -5.55 -22.57 4.20
C ALA A 74 -4.10 -22.75 3.72
N GLU A 75 -3.16 -23.02 4.64
CA GLU A 75 -1.80 -23.44 4.26
C GLU A 75 -1.83 -24.70 3.39
N ASP A 76 -0.99 -24.75 2.37
CA ASP A 76 -0.95 -25.79 1.33
C ASP A 76 -2.29 -26.00 0.56
N ALA A 77 -3.26 -25.10 0.74
CA ALA A 77 -4.62 -25.24 0.19
C ALA A 77 -5.12 -23.89 -0.37
N PRO A 78 -4.74 -23.53 -1.60
CA PRO A 78 -5.20 -22.30 -2.23
C PRO A 78 -6.70 -22.35 -2.59
N ALA A 79 -7.32 -21.17 -2.64
CA ALA A 79 -8.70 -20.97 -3.08
C ALA A 79 -8.72 -20.16 -4.38
N THR A 80 -9.60 -20.51 -5.33
CA THR A 80 -9.63 -19.83 -6.64
C THR A 80 -11.04 -19.45 -7.03
N ALA A 81 -11.19 -18.22 -7.53
CA ALA A 81 -12.38 -17.74 -8.22
C ALA A 81 -12.02 -17.34 -9.66
N SER A 82 -12.95 -17.54 -10.59
CA SER A 82 -12.84 -17.05 -11.95
C SER A 82 -14.17 -16.46 -12.39
N GLY A 83 -14.12 -15.49 -13.30
CA GLY A 83 -15.30 -14.83 -13.82
C GLY A 83 -15.00 -13.94 -15.02
N GLU A 84 -16.00 -13.17 -15.42
CA GLU A 84 -15.89 -12.20 -16.50
C GLU A 84 -16.51 -10.87 -16.06
N GLY A 85 -15.87 -9.76 -16.41
CA GLY A 85 -16.36 -8.43 -16.07
C GLY A 85 -16.21 -8.09 -14.57
N PRO A 86 -16.90 -7.04 -14.09
CA PRO A 86 -16.83 -6.63 -12.70
C PRO A 86 -17.51 -7.63 -11.76
N ALA A 87 -16.91 -7.90 -10.60
CA ALA A 87 -17.42 -8.86 -9.62
C ALA A 87 -17.08 -8.47 -8.17
N ARG A 88 -17.80 -9.09 -7.23
CA ARG A 88 -17.41 -9.23 -5.83
C ARG A 88 -16.87 -10.65 -5.65
N VAL A 89 -15.77 -10.82 -4.92
CA VAL A 89 -15.20 -12.13 -4.61
C VAL A 89 -15.16 -12.32 -3.11
N SER A 90 -15.66 -13.44 -2.60
CA SER A 90 -15.54 -13.80 -1.18
C SER A 90 -14.56 -14.95 -0.98
N VAL A 91 -13.77 -14.88 0.08
CA VAL A 91 -12.87 -15.96 0.53
C VAL A 91 -12.96 -16.07 2.04
N VAL A 92 -12.76 -17.27 2.57
CA VAL A 92 -12.65 -17.53 4.01
C VAL A 92 -11.23 -17.96 4.30
N ARG A 93 -10.51 -17.24 5.15
CA ARG A 93 -9.21 -17.66 5.68
C ARG A 93 -9.41 -18.67 6.80
N ASP A 94 -8.79 -19.83 6.68
CA ASP A 94 -8.72 -20.88 7.71
C ASP A 94 -7.27 -21.05 8.19
N GLY A 95 -6.89 -20.24 9.17
CA GLY A 95 -5.57 -20.26 9.80
C GLY A 95 -5.01 -18.87 10.08
N ASP A 96 -3.89 -18.86 10.78
CA ASP A 96 -3.18 -17.65 11.19
C ASP A 96 -2.00 -17.36 10.25
N PHE A 97 -2.29 -17.04 8.99
CA PHE A 97 -1.34 -16.54 8.00
C PHE A 97 -1.84 -15.29 7.22
N GLY A 98 -0.90 -14.56 6.61
CA GLY A 98 -1.22 -13.48 5.67
C GLY A 98 -1.68 -14.06 4.32
N VAL A 99 -2.66 -13.41 3.68
CA VAL A 99 -3.25 -13.90 2.42
C VAL A 99 -2.66 -13.15 1.24
N VAL A 100 -2.19 -13.91 0.24
CA VAL A 100 -1.71 -13.38 -1.03
C VAL A 100 -2.72 -13.69 -2.13
N ALA A 101 -3.16 -12.67 -2.85
CA ALA A 101 -4.01 -12.82 -4.02
C ALA A 101 -3.17 -12.74 -5.31
N HIS A 102 -3.39 -13.68 -6.22
CA HIS A 102 -2.80 -13.78 -7.54
C HIS A 102 -3.87 -13.45 -8.56
N LEU A 103 -3.76 -12.27 -9.18
CA LEU A 103 -4.67 -11.87 -10.25
C LEU A 103 -4.07 -12.26 -11.59
N ASP A 104 -4.81 -13.01 -12.39
CA ASP A 104 -4.59 -13.17 -13.82
C ASP A 104 -5.74 -12.49 -14.58
N CYS A 105 -5.46 -11.29 -15.11
CA CYS A 105 -6.32 -10.54 -16.02
C CYS A 105 -5.60 -10.34 -17.37
N SER A 106 -4.82 -11.34 -17.81
CA SER A 106 -4.02 -11.27 -19.05
C SER A 106 -4.85 -11.13 -20.33
N ALA A 107 -6.11 -11.58 -20.29
CA ALA A 107 -7.07 -11.48 -21.39
C ALA A 107 -8.09 -10.34 -21.19
N CYS A 108 -7.89 -9.50 -20.17
CA CYS A 108 -8.73 -8.33 -19.94
C CYS A 108 -8.41 -7.19 -20.92
N THR A 109 -9.34 -6.25 -21.03
CA THR A 109 -9.21 -4.99 -21.76
C THR A 109 -9.64 -3.82 -20.86
N GLY A 110 -9.29 -2.60 -21.24
CA GLY A 110 -9.60 -1.41 -20.44
C GLY A 110 -8.87 -1.39 -19.09
N ASP A 111 -9.38 -0.64 -18.12
CA ASP A 111 -8.77 -0.56 -16.78
C ASP A 111 -9.19 -1.75 -15.91
N VAL A 112 -8.26 -2.20 -15.06
CA VAL A 112 -8.47 -3.25 -14.06
C VAL A 112 -8.18 -2.67 -12.67
N VAL A 113 -9.07 -2.93 -11.71
CA VAL A 113 -8.90 -2.50 -10.31
C VAL A 113 -9.27 -3.65 -9.37
N LEU A 114 -8.32 -4.07 -8.54
CA LEU A 114 -8.53 -5.01 -7.43
C LEU A 114 -8.54 -4.24 -6.11
N THR A 115 -9.68 -4.23 -5.43
CA THR A 115 -9.89 -3.53 -4.17
C THR A 115 -10.81 -4.29 -3.21
N ALA A 116 -11.18 -3.70 -2.09
CA ALA A 116 -12.22 -4.16 -1.18
C ALA A 116 -13.13 -2.99 -0.78
N ASP A 117 -14.33 -3.32 -0.31
CA ASP A 117 -15.27 -2.32 0.20
C ASP A 117 -14.60 -1.53 1.35
N GLY A 118 -14.67 -0.20 1.30
CA GLY A 118 -14.12 0.68 2.34
C GLY A 118 -12.61 0.95 2.28
N ARG A 119 -11.86 0.31 1.37
CA ARG A 119 -10.44 0.67 1.16
C ARG A 119 -10.28 2.00 0.42
N MET A 120 -9.38 2.83 0.92
CA MET A 120 -9.07 4.15 0.35
C MET A 120 -8.19 4.07 -0.91
N SER A 121 -7.37 3.02 -1.02
CA SER A 121 -6.48 2.79 -2.17
C SER A 121 -6.66 1.36 -2.65
N PRO A 122 -6.64 1.06 -3.96
CA PRO A 122 -6.71 -0.30 -4.48
C PRO A 122 -5.41 -1.07 -4.21
N TRP A 123 -5.43 -2.41 -4.30
CA TRP A 123 -4.22 -3.24 -4.18
C TRP A 123 -3.48 -3.27 -5.51
N GLY A 124 -4.24 -3.36 -6.59
CA GLY A 124 -3.75 -3.21 -7.95
C GLY A 124 -4.71 -2.36 -8.75
N ALA A 125 -4.18 -1.41 -9.51
CA ALA A 125 -4.95 -0.61 -10.46
C ALA A 125 -4.06 -0.25 -11.65
N GLY A 126 -4.60 -0.38 -12.86
CA GLY A 126 -3.88 -0.02 -14.06
C GLY A 126 -4.58 -0.50 -15.34
N PRO A 127 -4.06 -0.13 -16.51
CA PRO A 127 -4.56 -0.61 -17.78
C PRO A 127 -4.31 -2.11 -17.93
N ALA A 128 -5.26 -2.82 -18.53
CA ALA A 128 -5.10 -4.21 -18.91
C ALA A 128 -4.05 -4.38 -20.03
N PRO A 129 -3.36 -5.53 -20.11
CA PRO A 129 -3.45 -6.66 -19.18
C PRO A 129 -2.86 -6.33 -17.80
N LEU A 130 -3.52 -6.78 -16.74
CA LEU A 130 -3.04 -6.62 -15.37
C LEU A 130 -2.93 -7.99 -14.71
N THR A 131 -1.69 -8.41 -14.46
CA THR A 131 -1.36 -9.64 -13.72
C THR A 131 -0.38 -9.27 -12.63
N GLY A 132 -0.57 -9.82 -11.43
CA GLY A 132 0.28 -9.49 -10.29
C GLY A 132 -0.07 -10.28 -9.04
N THR A 133 0.77 -10.15 -8.02
CA THR A 133 0.52 -10.72 -6.70
C THR A 133 0.42 -9.63 -5.65
N TYR A 134 -0.56 -9.76 -4.75
CA TYR A 134 -0.96 -8.72 -3.82
C TYR A 134 -1.09 -9.28 -2.42
N LEU A 135 -0.46 -8.64 -1.44
CA LEU A 135 -0.66 -8.97 -0.03
C LEU A 135 -1.97 -8.30 0.42
N VAL A 136 -3.02 -9.11 0.52
CA VAL A 136 -4.39 -8.61 0.72
C VAL A 136 -4.87 -8.70 2.16
N ASP A 137 -4.20 -9.50 2.98
CA ASP A 137 -4.46 -9.62 4.41
C ASP A 137 -3.15 -9.91 5.16
N LEU A 138 -2.97 -9.24 6.30
CA LEU A 138 -1.77 -9.28 7.14
C LEU A 138 -1.99 -9.94 8.51
N LEU A 139 -3.17 -10.54 8.76
CA LEU A 139 -3.60 -11.17 10.02
C LEU A 139 -4.20 -10.26 11.08
N GLU A 140 -3.66 -9.05 11.24
CA GLU A 140 -3.97 -8.26 12.43
C GLU A 140 -5.41 -7.74 12.45
N GLY A 141 -6.24 -8.33 13.32
CA GLY A 141 -7.59 -7.86 13.61
C GLY A 141 -8.56 -7.95 12.44
N THR A 142 -8.26 -8.74 11.42
CA THR A 142 -9.12 -8.93 10.24
C THR A 142 -10.07 -10.12 10.41
N ASP A 143 -11.32 -9.94 9.99
CA ASP A 143 -12.31 -11.02 9.98
C ASP A 143 -11.85 -12.19 9.10
N ALA A 144 -12.15 -13.42 9.49
CA ALA A 144 -11.79 -14.59 8.67
C ALA A 144 -12.48 -14.59 7.30
N GLU A 145 -13.67 -13.98 7.21
CA GLU A 145 -14.39 -13.79 5.95
C GLU A 145 -13.97 -12.46 5.31
N GLN A 146 -13.40 -12.53 4.10
CA GLN A 146 -12.86 -11.40 3.37
C GLN A 146 -13.61 -11.17 2.06
N GLY A 147 -13.90 -9.90 1.77
CA GLY A 147 -14.61 -9.47 0.57
C GLY A 147 -13.77 -8.59 -0.34
N PHE A 148 -13.66 -8.98 -1.61
CA PHE A 148 -12.92 -8.28 -2.65
C PHE A 148 -13.86 -7.74 -3.71
N VAL A 149 -13.44 -6.67 -4.37
CA VAL A 149 -14.11 -6.05 -5.51
C VAL A 149 -13.11 -6.01 -6.66
N LEU A 150 -13.48 -6.61 -7.77
CA LEU A 150 -12.72 -6.56 -9.01
C LEU A 150 -13.53 -5.77 -10.05
N ASP A 151 -12.94 -4.71 -10.57
CA ASP A 151 -13.34 -4.05 -11.81
C ASP A 151 -12.44 -4.55 -12.92
N ALA A 152 -13.01 -5.17 -13.94
CA ALA A 152 -12.29 -5.64 -15.12
C ALA A 152 -13.26 -5.72 -16.31
N GLN A 153 -12.72 -5.73 -17.53
CA GLN A 153 -13.48 -6.05 -18.74
C GLN A 153 -12.83 -7.24 -19.44
N GLY A 154 -13.50 -8.39 -19.43
CA GLY A 154 -12.94 -9.65 -19.92
C GLY A 154 -12.78 -10.69 -18.81
N PRO A 155 -12.23 -11.88 -19.15
CA PRO A 155 -12.09 -12.98 -18.23
C PRO A 155 -10.91 -12.79 -17.28
N TRP A 156 -11.11 -13.20 -16.03
CA TRP A 156 -10.11 -13.11 -14.97
C TRP A 156 -10.11 -14.38 -14.11
N THR A 157 -8.97 -14.62 -13.45
CA THR A 157 -8.82 -15.59 -12.35
C THR A 157 -8.15 -14.92 -11.17
N LEU A 158 -8.64 -15.20 -9.97
CA LEU A 158 -8.10 -14.72 -8.71
C LEU A 158 -7.84 -15.93 -7.81
N THR A 159 -6.58 -16.19 -7.48
CA THR A 159 -6.18 -17.28 -6.58
C THR A 159 -5.63 -16.72 -5.28
N PHE A 160 -6.15 -17.18 -4.17
CA PHE A 160 -5.72 -16.83 -2.83
C PHE A 160 -4.89 -17.98 -2.25
N GLN A 161 -3.77 -17.66 -1.63
CA GLN A 161 -2.93 -18.62 -0.92
C GLN A 161 -2.35 -18.03 0.36
N SER A 162 -1.86 -18.90 1.24
CA SER A 162 -1.05 -18.47 2.37
C SER A 162 0.26 -17.87 1.88
N TRP A 163 0.71 -16.79 2.52
CA TRP A 163 2.05 -16.26 2.30
C TRP A 163 3.17 -17.25 2.66
N ASN A 164 2.87 -18.29 3.44
CA ASN A 164 3.82 -19.33 3.86
C ASN A 164 4.05 -20.35 2.74
N ASP A 165 3.13 -20.41 1.77
CA ASP A 165 3.22 -21.28 0.59
C ASP A 165 3.96 -20.60 -0.57
N LEU A 166 4.39 -19.34 -0.39
CA LEU A 166 5.17 -18.63 -1.39
C LEU A 166 6.52 -19.31 -1.61
N PRO A 167 7.02 -19.35 -2.86
CA PRO A 167 8.40 -19.74 -3.11
C PRO A 167 9.36 -18.84 -2.35
N VAL A 168 10.20 -19.44 -1.50
CA VAL A 168 11.28 -18.74 -0.82
C VAL A 168 12.34 -18.35 -1.86
N VAL A 169 12.66 -17.06 -1.93
CA VAL A 169 13.72 -16.52 -2.77
C VAL A 169 14.85 -15.96 -1.92
N ALA A 170 16.04 -15.82 -2.50
CA ALA A 170 17.22 -15.32 -1.80
C ALA A 170 18.07 -14.42 -2.71
N GLY A 171 18.80 -13.48 -2.12
CA GLY A 171 19.60 -12.49 -2.83
C GLY A 171 18.75 -11.46 -3.58
N GLU A 172 19.39 -10.72 -4.49
CA GLU A 172 18.73 -9.65 -5.25
C GLU A 172 17.61 -10.18 -6.16
N GLN A 173 16.42 -9.61 -6.00
CA GLN A 173 15.26 -9.83 -6.85
C GLN A 173 14.95 -8.58 -7.66
N GLN A 174 14.42 -8.77 -8.87
CA GLN A 174 13.99 -7.66 -9.73
C GLN A 174 12.70 -8.01 -10.43
N GLY A 175 11.88 -7.01 -10.73
CA GLY A 175 10.61 -7.24 -11.38
C GLY A 175 9.92 -5.98 -11.87
N ARG A 176 8.70 -6.18 -12.37
CA ARG A 176 7.79 -5.14 -12.82
C ARG A 176 6.39 -5.44 -12.32
N GLY A 177 5.65 -4.39 -11.96
CA GLY A 177 4.29 -4.52 -11.47
C GLY A 177 4.24 -4.95 -9.99
N ALA A 178 3.04 -5.22 -9.52
CA ALA A 178 2.83 -5.66 -8.15
C ALA A 178 3.36 -7.09 -7.92
N ALA A 179 4.01 -7.29 -6.77
CA ALA A 179 4.58 -8.56 -6.39
C ALA A 179 4.60 -8.74 -4.87
N VAL A 180 4.52 -9.99 -4.41
CA VAL A 180 4.80 -10.41 -3.04
C VAL A 180 5.92 -11.44 -3.07
N LEU A 181 6.97 -11.17 -2.32
CA LEU A 181 8.17 -12.01 -2.22
C LEU A 181 8.32 -12.52 -0.80
N LEU A 182 8.62 -13.81 -0.64
CA LEU A 182 9.08 -14.38 0.62
C LEU A 182 10.61 -14.49 0.57
N LEU A 183 11.29 -13.57 1.26
CA LEU A 183 12.75 -13.53 1.31
C LEU A 183 13.26 -14.44 2.44
N GLY A 184 14.17 -15.35 2.09
CA GLY A 184 14.77 -16.31 3.02
C GLY A 184 16.12 -15.88 3.60
N ASP A 185 16.65 -14.73 3.18
CA ASP A 185 17.97 -14.25 3.62
C ASP A 185 17.99 -13.91 5.12
N ASP A 186 19.14 -14.13 5.76
CA ASP A 186 19.46 -13.58 7.09
C ASP A 186 20.10 -12.21 6.88
N ALA A 187 19.32 -11.16 7.14
CA ALA A 187 19.66 -9.78 6.83
C ALA A 187 18.95 -8.83 7.80
N SER A 188 19.55 -7.69 8.12
CA SER A 188 18.95 -6.69 9.01
C SER A 188 17.98 -5.74 8.30
N GLY A 189 17.93 -5.79 6.97
CA GLY A 189 17.00 -4.99 6.19
C GLY A 189 16.96 -5.38 4.73
N VAL A 190 16.26 -4.57 3.95
CA VAL A 190 16.17 -4.70 2.50
C VAL A 190 16.22 -3.33 1.83
N ARG A 191 17.07 -3.19 0.80
CA ARG A 191 17.05 -2.03 -0.09
C ARG A 191 16.03 -2.25 -1.20
N ILE A 192 15.18 -1.27 -1.42
CA ILE A 192 14.19 -1.23 -2.49
C ILE A 192 14.55 -0.07 -3.40
N ASP A 193 14.79 -0.40 -4.67
CA ASP A 193 14.94 0.59 -5.73
C ASP A 193 13.68 0.56 -6.59
N TYR A 194 13.12 1.73 -6.87
CA TYR A 194 11.87 1.89 -7.63
C TYR A 194 12.06 2.86 -8.80
N SER A 195 11.47 2.51 -9.94
CA SER A 195 11.33 3.40 -11.10
C SER A 195 9.88 3.38 -11.62
N PRO A 196 9.17 4.53 -11.61
CA PRO A 196 7.79 4.63 -12.07
C PRO A 196 7.60 4.24 -13.54
N ALA A 197 6.48 3.59 -13.86
CA ALA A 197 6.07 3.33 -15.25
C ALA A 197 5.60 4.60 -15.98
N GLY A 198 5.24 5.65 -15.26
CA GLY A 198 4.71 6.90 -15.78
C GLY A 198 4.49 7.93 -14.67
N PRO A 199 4.00 9.14 -15.00
CA PRO A 199 3.84 10.23 -14.03
C PRO A 199 2.77 9.96 -12.97
N ASP A 200 1.82 9.06 -13.25
CA ASP A 200 0.72 8.70 -12.35
C ASP A 200 0.97 7.38 -11.60
N ASP A 201 2.18 6.80 -11.73
CA ASP A 201 2.53 5.53 -11.08
C ASP A 201 3.16 5.78 -9.70
N THR A 202 2.70 5.02 -8.72
CA THR A 202 3.14 5.13 -7.33
C THR A 202 3.65 3.78 -6.88
N MET A 203 4.69 3.77 -6.06
CA MET A 203 5.11 2.59 -5.31
C MET A 203 4.56 2.67 -3.89
N LEU A 204 3.97 1.57 -3.45
CA LEU A 204 3.79 1.25 -2.04
C LEU A 204 4.48 -0.09 -1.77
N ALA A 205 5.52 -0.07 -0.95
CA ALA A 205 6.22 -1.26 -0.48
C ALA A 205 5.90 -1.47 1.00
N ARG A 206 5.61 -2.72 1.38
CA ARG A 206 5.52 -3.13 2.77
C ARG A 206 6.48 -4.28 3.01
N VAL A 207 7.32 -4.14 4.01
CA VAL A 207 8.24 -5.18 4.48
C VAL A 207 7.76 -5.65 5.84
N VAL A 208 7.62 -6.96 6.02
CA VAL A 208 7.13 -7.60 7.25
C VAL A 208 8.13 -8.66 7.68
N SER A 209 8.62 -8.58 8.91
CA SER A 209 9.52 -9.58 9.47
C SER A 209 8.77 -10.86 9.83
N ALA A 210 9.36 -12.02 9.53
CA ALA A 210 8.89 -13.30 10.05
C ALA A 210 9.59 -13.70 11.37
N VAL A 211 10.62 -12.95 11.79
CA VAL A 211 11.48 -13.30 12.93
C VAL A 211 11.44 -12.28 14.07
N ASP A 212 11.09 -11.04 13.76
CA ASP A 212 10.89 -9.98 14.75
C ASP A 212 9.39 -9.79 14.97
N VAL A 213 8.84 -10.48 15.98
CA VAL A 213 7.40 -10.49 16.29
C VAL A 213 7.18 -10.10 17.74
N ASP A 214 6.49 -8.98 17.94
CA ASP A 214 6.05 -8.55 19.26
C ASP A 214 4.68 -9.18 19.59
N PRO A 215 4.50 -9.81 20.76
CA PRO A 215 3.22 -10.45 21.12
C PRO A 215 2.02 -9.49 21.22
N SER A 216 2.26 -8.18 21.34
CA SER A 216 1.23 -7.17 21.52
C SER A 216 0.95 -6.34 20.26
N THR A 217 1.94 -6.20 19.38
CA THR A 217 1.83 -5.39 18.14
C THR A 217 2.11 -6.17 16.86
N GLY A 218 2.29 -7.49 16.95
CA GLY A 218 2.52 -8.36 15.81
C GLY A 218 3.92 -8.23 15.19
N PRO A 219 4.10 -8.70 13.94
CA PRO A 219 5.38 -8.67 13.27
C PRO A 219 5.86 -7.24 13.00
N ALA A 220 7.15 -6.99 13.22
CA ALA A 220 7.78 -5.74 12.82
C ALA A 220 7.54 -5.50 11.33
N SER A 221 7.01 -4.32 11.00
CA SER A 221 6.76 -3.97 9.61
C SER A 221 7.06 -2.51 9.33
N LEU A 222 7.50 -2.26 8.09
CA LEU A 222 7.76 -0.92 7.58
C LEU A 222 7.05 -0.75 6.24
N VAL A 223 6.47 0.43 6.04
CA VAL A 223 5.89 0.84 4.76
C VAL A 223 6.74 1.95 4.16
N LEU A 224 7.14 1.77 2.91
CA LEU A 224 7.82 2.77 2.09
C LEU A 224 6.94 3.10 0.89
N GLY A 225 7.07 4.28 0.31
CA GLY A 225 6.36 4.60 -0.91
C GLY A 225 6.54 6.05 -1.35
N ASP A 226 6.55 6.23 -2.66
CA ASP A 226 6.66 7.54 -3.32
C ASP A 226 6.06 7.42 -4.74
N GLU A 227 5.68 8.56 -5.30
CA GLU A 227 5.31 8.74 -6.71
C GLU A 227 6.57 8.87 -7.59
N GLN A 228 7.70 9.27 -7.01
CA GLN A 228 8.98 9.44 -7.69
C GLN A 228 9.86 8.18 -7.57
N ALA A 229 10.83 8.06 -8.47
CA ALA A 229 11.87 7.04 -8.35
C ALA A 229 12.68 7.24 -7.07
N PHE A 230 12.97 6.16 -6.36
CA PHE A 230 13.74 6.19 -5.12
C PHE A 230 14.65 4.97 -4.98
N SER A 231 15.56 5.05 -4.02
CA SER A 231 16.39 3.95 -3.53
C SER A 231 16.48 4.08 -2.01
N GLU A 232 15.74 3.25 -1.29
CA GLU A 232 15.57 3.35 0.16
C GLU A 232 15.77 2.00 0.84
N THR A 233 16.18 2.02 2.11
CA THR A 233 16.38 0.81 2.91
C THR A 233 15.29 0.71 3.96
N ALA A 234 14.59 -0.42 3.98
CA ALA A 234 13.72 -0.80 5.07
C ALA A 234 14.52 -1.61 6.10
N GLU A 235 14.73 -1.03 7.28
CA GLU A 235 15.37 -1.69 8.43
C GLU A 235 14.39 -2.64 9.13
N VAL A 236 14.11 -3.78 8.48
CA VAL A 236 13.25 -4.85 8.99
C VAL A 236 14.01 -6.16 8.87
N ALA A 237 14.21 -6.86 9.99
CA ALA A 237 14.96 -8.11 10.01
C ALA A 237 14.30 -9.18 9.13
N LEU A 238 15.10 -9.84 8.31
CA LEU A 238 14.72 -10.97 7.46
C LEU A 238 15.11 -12.30 8.14
N PRO A 239 14.49 -13.45 7.80
CA PRO A 239 13.52 -13.67 6.71
C PRO A 239 12.18 -12.94 6.92
N GLY A 240 11.49 -12.67 5.81
CA GLY A 240 10.27 -11.87 5.83
C GLY A 240 9.59 -11.74 4.48
N VAL A 241 8.45 -11.06 4.46
CA VAL A 241 7.65 -10.81 3.27
C VAL A 241 7.85 -9.37 2.79
N VAL A 242 8.09 -9.20 1.49
CA VAL A 242 8.09 -7.89 0.81
C VAL A 242 6.93 -7.85 -0.16
N ALA A 243 5.96 -6.97 0.09
CA ALA A 243 4.83 -6.71 -0.81
C ALA A 243 5.02 -5.36 -1.50
N LEU A 244 4.95 -5.37 -2.82
CA LEU A 244 5.17 -4.23 -3.70
C LEU A 244 3.88 -3.99 -4.50
N SER A 245 3.39 -2.76 -4.49
CA SER A 245 2.24 -2.31 -5.26
C SER A 245 2.66 -1.14 -6.13
N THR A 246 2.82 -1.41 -7.43
CA THR A 246 3.20 -0.44 -8.46
C THR A 246 2.90 -1.02 -9.85
N ASN A 247 2.90 -0.19 -10.90
CA ASN A 247 2.98 -0.64 -12.30
C ASN A 247 4.41 -0.54 -12.87
N GLY A 248 5.33 0.09 -12.13
CA GLY A 248 6.71 0.36 -12.46
C GLY A 248 7.64 -0.83 -12.24
N THR A 249 8.94 -0.57 -12.34
CA THR A 249 9.99 -1.57 -12.14
C THR A 249 10.66 -1.40 -10.80
N TRP A 250 11.15 -2.49 -10.25
CA TRP A 250 11.78 -2.50 -8.93
C TRP A 250 12.92 -3.50 -8.82
N SER A 251 13.82 -3.26 -7.86
CA SER A 251 14.74 -4.26 -7.30
C SER A 251 14.64 -4.30 -5.78
N VAL A 252 14.83 -5.49 -5.23
CA VAL A 252 14.79 -5.79 -3.79
C VAL A 252 16.09 -6.51 -3.45
N THR A 253 16.94 -5.87 -2.65
CA THR A 253 18.27 -6.39 -2.28
C THR A 253 18.36 -6.53 -0.76
N PRO A 254 18.46 -7.75 -0.21
CA PRO A 254 18.76 -7.94 1.22
C PRO A 254 20.04 -7.22 1.62
N VAL A 255 20.06 -6.54 2.77
CA VAL A 255 21.23 -5.83 3.29
C VAL A 255 21.65 -6.35 4.67
N PRO A 256 22.97 -6.48 4.93
CA PRO A 256 23.48 -6.94 6.23
C PRO A 256 23.12 -6.01 7.37
#